data_AF-A0A2V5UKI1-F1
#
_entry.id   AF-A0A2V5UKI1-F1
#
_cell.length_a   1.000
_cell.length_b   1.000
_cell.length_c   1.000
_cell.angle_alpha   90.00
_cell.angle_beta   90.00
_cell.angle_gamma   90.00
#
_symmetry.space_group_name_H-M   'P 1'
#
loop_
_entity.id
_entity.type
_entity.pdbx_description
1 polymer ?
#
loop_
_entity_poly.entity_id
_entity_poly.type
_entity_poly.pdbx_seq_one_letter_code
_entity_poly.pdbx_strand_id
1 'polypeptide(L)'
;MFQKRRKVERLDFILAGAQKSGTTALHYFLAKHPDITMGDQQEMHFFDNDTVFTGPVDYEQLHKHYPPLARSSIAGDCTPSYIYYEPAAERIWQYNPKIKLLVLLRNPVERAFAHWNMQRFRGREPLDFFDAVREEKTRIAGARPTEARRFAYIDRGFYARQLERLFKFFPREQVKVVKFEEFKDKQRETLASIFSFLGLEPLRSVRSKDRNVVPYERVMNWEERVFLYNVFAEDIAKLEQMLGWDCSAWKL
;
A
#
# COMPACT_ATOMS: atom_id res chain seq x y z
N MET A 1 -9.69 -23.19 -28.97
CA MET A 1 -10.82 -23.15 -28.00
C MET A 1 -10.88 -21.75 -27.41
N PHE A 2 -11.89 -20.95 -27.74
CA PHE A 2 -12.09 -19.66 -27.07
C PHE A 2 -12.51 -19.93 -25.62
N GLN A 3 -11.62 -19.70 -24.65
CA GLN A 3 -11.99 -19.79 -23.24
C GLN A 3 -13.10 -18.76 -22.96
N LYS A 4 -14.25 -19.23 -22.43
CA LYS A 4 -15.32 -18.35 -21.95
C LYS A 4 -14.75 -17.39 -20.91
N ARG A 5 -14.79 -16.09 -21.22
CA ARG A 5 -14.39 -15.02 -20.28
C ARG A 5 -15.50 -14.77 -19.27
N ARG A 6 -15.15 -14.36 -18.05
CA ARG A 6 -16.09 -13.98 -16.97
C ARG A 6 -15.97 -12.49 -16.64
N LYS A 7 -17.06 -11.88 -16.18
CA LYS A 7 -17.00 -10.55 -15.56
C LYS A 7 -16.38 -10.64 -14.16
N VAL A 8 -15.85 -9.54 -13.67
CA VAL A 8 -15.46 -9.40 -12.26
C VAL A 8 -16.72 -9.21 -11.44
N GLU A 9 -16.93 -10.06 -10.44
CA GLU A 9 -17.99 -9.91 -9.43
C GLU A 9 -17.41 -9.55 -8.05
N ARG A 10 -16.17 -10.00 -7.81
CA ARG A 10 -15.33 -9.71 -6.64
C ARG A 10 -13.87 -9.65 -7.06
N LEU A 11 -13.08 -8.84 -6.35
CA LEU A 11 -11.62 -8.86 -6.48
C LEU A 11 -11.06 -9.99 -5.61
N ASP A 12 -10.00 -10.63 -6.08
CA ASP A 12 -9.35 -11.76 -5.42
C ASP A 12 -8.24 -11.31 -4.47
N PHE A 13 -7.59 -10.18 -4.78
CA PHE A 13 -6.58 -9.59 -3.90
C PHE A 13 -6.50 -8.06 -3.98
N ILE A 14 -5.85 -7.45 -2.98
CA ILE A 14 -5.57 -6.01 -2.96
C ILE A 14 -4.15 -5.77 -2.44
N LEU A 15 -3.36 -4.97 -3.17
CA LEU A 15 -2.16 -4.32 -2.65
C LEU A 15 -2.57 -3.06 -1.88
N ALA A 16 -2.83 -3.23 -0.58
CA ALA A 16 -3.51 -2.24 0.25
C ALA A 16 -2.59 -1.15 0.81
N GLY A 17 -1.27 -1.31 0.67
CA GLY A 17 -0.32 -0.36 1.24
C GLY A 17 1.12 -0.82 1.23
N ALA A 18 2.03 -0.02 1.77
CA ALA A 18 1.81 1.37 2.22
C ALA A 18 2.30 2.38 1.16
N GLN A 19 1.68 3.56 1.12
CA GLN A 19 2.09 4.62 0.20
C GLN A 19 3.58 4.97 0.42
N LYS A 20 4.34 5.11 -0.69
CA LYS A 20 5.79 5.35 -0.69
C LYS A 20 6.67 4.21 -0.17
N SER A 21 6.09 3.00 -0.08
CA SER A 21 6.84 1.77 0.22
C SER A 21 7.15 0.93 -1.01
N GLY A 22 6.95 1.42 -2.24
CA GLY A 22 7.29 0.68 -3.48
C GLY A 22 6.11 -0.02 -4.17
N THR A 23 4.87 0.28 -3.78
CA THR A 23 3.65 -0.33 -4.34
C THR A 23 3.52 -0.16 -5.85
N THR A 24 3.92 0.98 -6.43
CA THR A 24 3.93 1.19 -7.89
C THR A 24 4.87 0.24 -8.65
N ALA A 25 5.98 -0.16 -8.02
CA ALA A 25 6.89 -1.14 -8.60
C ALA A 25 6.29 -2.55 -8.49
N LEU A 26 5.72 -2.90 -7.34
CA LEU A 26 5.04 -4.19 -7.17
C LEU A 26 3.81 -4.34 -8.08
N HIS A 27 2.99 -3.30 -8.22
CA HIS A 27 1.87 -3.24 -9.17
C HIS A 27 2.32 -3.58 -10.60
N TYR A 28 3.47 -3.08 -11.05
CA TYR A 28 3.99 -3.39 -12.38
C TYR A 28 4.27 -4.88 -12.55
N PHE A 29 4.87 -5.54 -11.56
CA PHE A 29 5.12 -6.98 -11.64
C PHE A 29 3.84 -7.80 -11.57
N LEU A 30 2.88 -7.39 -10.74
CA LEU A 30 1.54 -8.01 -10.68
C LEU A 30 0.84 -7.91 -12.04
N ALA A 31 0.82 -6.73 -12.67
CA ALA A 31 0.22 -6.49 -13.98
C ALA A 31 0.94 -7.22 -15.14
N LYS A 32 2.15 -7.73 -14.92
CA LYS A 32 2.89 -8.53 -15.91
C LYS A 32 2.63 -10.03 -15.79
N HIS A 33 1.96 -10.48 -14.74
CA HIS A 33 1.63 -11.88 -14.57
C HIS A 33 0.48 -12.29 -15.49
N PRO A 34 0.61 -13.35 -16.32
CA PRO A 34 -0.40 -13.72 -17.31
C PRO A 34 -1.76 -14.09 -16.69
N ASP A 35 -1.76 -14.59 -15.45
CA ASP A 35 -2.96 -14.95 -14.71
C ASP A 35 -3.48 -13.86 -13.76
N ILE A 36 -2.95 -12.63 -13.84
CA ILE A 36 -3.45 -11.49 -13.06
C ILE A 36 -4.05 -10.45 -14.00
N THR A 37 -5.23 -9.94 -13.65
CA THR A 37 -5.83 -8.76 -14.26
C THR A 37 -5.89 -7.63 -13.24
N MET A 38 -5.16 -6.55 -13.50
CA MET A 38 -5.31 -5.29 -12.76
C MET A 38 -6.36 -4.43 -13.45
N GLY A 39 -6.95 -3.49 -12.73
CA GLY A 39 -7.86 -2.53 -13.32
C GLY A 39 -7.18 -1.58 -14.31
N ASP A 40 -7.98 -0.86 -15.09
CA ASP A 40 -7.54 0.11 -16.10
C ASP A 40 -6.98 1.43 -15.51
N GLN A 41 -7.02 1.57 -14.19
CA GLN A 41 -6.49 2.69 -13.43
C GLN A 41 -5.50 2.20 -12.35
N GLN A 42 -4.55 3.07 -11.99
CA GLN A 42 -3.47 2.68 -11.07
C GLN A 42 -3.93 2.53 -9.61
N GLU A 43 -4.85 3.37 -9.13
CA GLU A 43 -5.39 3.37 -7.76
C GLU A 43 -6.89 3.67 -7.86
N MET A 44 -7.74 2.74 -7.42
CA MET A 44 -9.21 2.85 -7.59
C MET A 44 -9.87 3.78 -6.59
N HIS A 45 -9.29 3.93 -5.40
CA HIS A 45 -9.86 4.72 -4.31
C HIS A 45 -11.34 4.43 -4.00
N PHE A 46 -11.76 3.17 -4.18
CA PHE A 46 -13.13 2.76 -3.96
C PHE A 46 -13.41 2.66 -2.46
N PHE A 47 -12.68 1.78 -1.75
CA PHE A 47 -12.92 1.50 -0.33
C PHE A 47 -12.54 2.64 0.61
N ASP A 48 -11.83 3.65 0.10
CA ASP A 48 -11.45 4.85 0.84
C ASP A 48 -12.16 6.12 0.36
N ASN A 49 -13.31 5.98 -0.31
CA ASN A 49 -14.18 7.07 -0.67
C ASN A 49 -15.53 6.97 0.07
N ASP A 50 -15.79 7.85 1.02
CA ASP A 50 -17.03 7.80 1.82
C ASP A 50 -18.30 8.03 1.01
N THR A 51 -18.23 8.79 -0.09
CA THR A 51 -19.43 9.07 -0.90
C THR A 51 -20.00 7.81 -1.55
N VAL A 52 -19.18 6.77 -1.71
CA VAL A 52 -19.60 5.45 -2.23
C VAL A 52 -20.33 4.62 -1.17
N PHE A 53 -20.13 4.92 0.12
CA PHE A 53 -20.59 4.12 1.25
C PHE A 53 -21.65 4.81 2.12
N THR A 54 -22.34 5.84 1.61
CA THR A 54 -23.44 6.52 2.32
C THR A 54 -24.78 5.77 2.25
N GLY A 55 -24.85 4.61 1.56
CA GLY A 55 -26.05 3.81 1.34
C GLY A 55 -25.73 2.44 0.74
N PRO A 56 -26.68 1.77 0.06
CA PRO A 56 -26.41 0.54 -0.67
C PRO A 56 -25.24 0.74 -1.65
N VAL A 57 -24.21 -0.10 -1.52
CA VAL A 57 -22.98 0.03 -2.30
C VAL A 57 -23.17 -0.62 -3.66
N ASP A 58 -23.08 0.19 -4.72
CA ASP A 58 -23.02 -0.31 -6.10
C ASP A 58 -21.57 -0.62 -6.50
N TYR A 59 -21.23 -1.91 -6.44
CA TYR A 59 -19.89 -2.39 -6.79
C TYR A 59 -19.63 -2.40 -8.31
N GLU A 60 -20.62 -2.22 -9.18
CA GLU A 60 -20.37 -2.08 -10.63
C GLU A 60 -19.53 -0.84 -10.94
N GLN A 61 -19.60 0.19 -10.08
CA GLN A 61 -18.72 1.36 -10.15
C GLN A 61 -17.23 0.97 -10.05
N LEU A 62 -16.90 -0.11 -9.33
CA LEU A 62 -15.56 -0.70 -9.27
C LEU A 62 -15.33 -1.70 -10.40
N HIS A 63 -16.27 -2.63 -10.63
CA HIS A 63 -16.06 -3.77 -11.54
C HIS A 63 -15.92 -3.36 -13.01
N LYS A 64 -16.53 -2.25 -13.43
CA LYS A 64 -16.41 -1.73 -14.80
C LYS A 64 -14.97 -1.40 -15.22
N HIS A 65 -14.08 -1.20 -14.26
CA HIS A 65 -12.66 -0.90 -14.49
C HIS A 65 -11.83 -2.13 -14.84
N TYR A 66 -12.44 -3.32 -14.89
CA TYR A 66 -11.75 -4.57 -15.15
C TYR A 66 -12.25 -5.20 -16.45
N PRO A 67 -11.35 -5.53 -17.39
CA PRO A 67 -11.76 -6.27 -18.58
C PRO A 67 -12.23 -7.68 -18.21
N PRO A 68 -13.05 -8.33 -19.07
CA PRO A 68 -13.45 -9.71 -18.85
C PRO A 68 -12.24 -10.65 -18.70
N LEU A 69 -12.21 -11.39 -17.61
CA LEU A 69 -11.14 -12.28 -17.20
C LEU A 69 -11.19 -13.61 -17.94
N ALA A 70 -10.03 -14.22 -18.19
CA ALA A 70 -9.97 -15.66 -18.42
C ALA A 70 -10.37 -16.42 -17.14
N ARG A 71 -10.88 -17.65 -17.26
CA ARG A 71 -11.37 -18.42 -16.10
C ARG A 71 -10.29 -18.69 -15.04
N SER A 72 -9.03 -18.83 -15.44
CA SER A 72 -7.89 -19.07 -14.54
C SER A 72 -7.30 -17.79 -13.93
N SER A 73 -7.73 -16.62 -14.38
CA SER A 73 -7.15 -15.36 -13.93
C SER A 73 -7.83 -14.82 -12.68
N ILE A 74 -7.03 -14.19 -11.83
CA ILE A 74 -7.47 -13.45 -10.66
C ILE A 74 -7.46 -11.94 -10.92
N ALA A 75 -8.37 -11.19 -10.29
CA ALA A 75 -8.45 -9.74 -10.36
C ALA A 75 -7.90 -9.09 -9.09
N GLY A 76 -7.16 -7.98 -9.22
CA GLY A 76 -6.68 -7.24 -8.05
C GLY A 76 -6.61 -5.73 -8.21
N ASP A 77 -6.68 -5.06 -7.06
CA ASP A 77 -6.52 -3.62 -6.94
C ASP A 77 -5.18 -3.24 -6.28
N CYS A 78 -4.70 -2.02 -6.54
CA CYS A 78 -3.55 -1.46 -5.85
C CYS A 78 -3.88 -0.04 -5.40
N THR A 79 -4.45 0.10 -4.21
CA THR A 79 -4.69 1.41 -3.60
C THR A 79 -3.97 1.49 -2.25
N PRO A 80 -2.75 2.08 -2.21
CA PRO A 80 -1.88 2.01 -1.03
C PRO A 80 -2.40 2.73 0.23
N SER A 81 -3.44 3.56 0.08
CA SER A 81 -4.09 4.27 1.19
C SER A 81 -5.07 3.40 1.98
N TYR A 82 -5.47 2.23 1.48
CA TYR A 82 -6.45 1.38 2.16
C TYR A 82 -5.97 0.85 3.51
N ILE A 83 -4.69 0.53 3.68
CA ILE A 83 -4.17 0.13 5.00
C ILE A 83 -4.31 1.26 6.03
N TYR A 84 -4.17 2.51 5.57
CA TYR A 84 -4.19 3.69 6.42
C TYR A 84 -5.61 4.14 6.73
N TYR A 85 -6.49 4.14 5.72
CA TYR A 85 -7.85 4.64 5.88
C TYR A 85 -8.73 3.69 6.69
N GLU A 86 -9.20 4.14 7.85
CA GLU A 86 -9.74 3.22 8.86
C GLU A 86 -10.97 2.42 8.38
N PRO A 87 -11.97 3.03 7.74
CA PRO A 87 -13.12 2.28 7.23
C PRO A 87 -12.80 1.27 6.13
N ALA A 88 -11.66 1.39 5.44
CA ALA A 88 -11.38 0.56 4.27
C ALA A 88 -11.26 -0.92 4.63
N ALA A 89 -10.68 -1.27 5.78
CA ALA A 89 -10.52 -2.66 6.20
C ALA A 89 -11.86 -3.40 6.31
N GLU A 90 -12.83 -2.79 6.98
CA GLU A 90 -14.18 -3.34 7.13
C GLU A 90 -14.92 -3.38 5.79
N ARG A 91 -14.85 -2.31 5.00
CA ARG A 91 -15.51 -2.24 3.68
C ARG A 91 -14.98 -3.31 2.73
N ILE A 92 -13.66 -3.56 2.73
CA ILE A 92 -13.02 -4.62 1.93
C ILE A 92 -13.49 -5.99 2.43
N TRP A 93 -13.61 -6.19 3.74
CA TRP A 93 -14.08 -7.44 4.34
C TRP A 93 -15.54 -7.72 3.99
N GLN A 94 -16.43 -6.73 4.12
CA GLN A 94 -17.84 -6.82 3.72
C GLN A 94 -18.00 -7.12 2.23
N TYR A 95 -17.12 -6.56 1.40
CA TYR A 95 -17.09 -6.83 -0.03
C TYR A 95 -16.71 -8.28 -0.33
N ASN A 96 -15.55 -8.74 0.16
CA ASN A 96 -15.09 -10.11 -0.03
C ASN A 96 -14.31 -10.59 1.20
N PRO A 97 -14.94 -11.38 2.09
CA PRO A 97 -14.27 -11.90 3.29
C PRO A 97 -13.10 -12.85 2.96
N LYS A 98 -13.03 -13.40 1.74
CA LYS A 98 -11.99 -14.33 1.29
C LYS A 98 -10.83 -13.65 0.54
N ILE A 99 -10.87 -12.33 0.39
CA ILE A 99 -9.86 -11.58 -0.37
C ILE A 99 -8.49 -11.68 0.30
N LYS A 100 -7.43 -11.69 -0.51
CA LYS A 100 -6.05 -11.64 -0.01
C LYS A 100 -5.52 -10.21 0.00
N LEU A 101 -4.80 -9.82 1.05
CA LEU A 101 -4.19 -8.51 1.19
C LEU A 101 -2.66 -8.64 1.09
N LEU A 102 -2.07 -7.80 0.24
CA LEU A 102 -0.64 -7.55 0.18
C LEU A 102 -0.35 -6.20 0.85
N VAL A 103 0.64 -6.16 1.72
CA VAL A 103 1.10 -4.95 2.42
C VAL A 103 2.61 -4.86 2.33
N LEU A 104 3.12 -3.84 1.63
CA LEU A 104 4.55 -3.55 1.51
C LEU A 104 4.94 -2.43 2.48
N LEU A 105 5.80 -2.71 3.44
CA LEU A 105 6.24 -1.76 4.46
C LEU A 105 7.70 -1.35 4.24
N ARG A 106 7.98 -0.05 4.40
CA ARG A 106 9.32 0.56 4.35
C ARG A 106 9.58 1.21 5.70
N ASN A 107 10.86 1.37 6.07
CA ASN A 107 11.28 2.20 7.20
C ASN A 107 10.39 3.48 7.26
N PRO A 108 9.66 3.69 8.37
CA PRO A 108 8.66 4.76 8.45
C PRO A 108 9.29 6.17 8.36
N VAL A 109 10.54 6.34 8.81
CA VAL A 109 11.32 7.58 8.67
C VAL A 109 11.54 7.90 7.19
N GLU A 110 12.07 6.93 6.44
CA GLU A 110 12.32 7.02 5.00
C GLU A 110 11.03 7.20 4.20
N ARG A 111 9.95 6.53 4.61
CA ARG A 111 8.64 6.66 3.98
C ARG A 111 8.07 8.08 4.16
N ALA A 112 8.19 8.66 5.36
CA ALA A 112 7.71 10.01 5.64
C ALA A 112 8.41 11.05 4.75
N PHE A 113 9.74 10.98 4.66
CA PHE A 113 10.52 11.86 3.79
C PHE A 113 10.23 11.68 2.31
N ALA A 114 10.05 10.43 1.87
CA ALA A 114 9.63 10.14 0.50
C ALA A 114 8.22 10.66 0.20
N HIS A 115 7.33 10.75 1.21
CA HIS A 115 6.00 11.32 1.07
C HIS A 115 6.07 12.84 0.92
N TRP A 116 6.84 13.52 1.78
CA TRP A 116 7.09 14.96 1.68
C TRP A 116 7.69 15.35 0.33
N ASN A 117 8.76 14.68 -0.12
CA ASN A 117 9.37 14.93 -1.45
C ASN A 117 8.36 14.75 -2.60
N MET A 118 7.44 13.78 -2.49
CA MET A 118 6.39 13.60 -3.50
C MET A 118 5.41 14.78 -3.53
N GLN A 119 5.05 15.36 -2.37
CA GLN A 119 4.18 16.54 -2.33
C GLN A 119 4.91 17.80 -2.81
N ARG A 120 6.21 17.95 -2.49
CA ARG A 120 7.09 19.00 -3.05
C ARG A 120 7.14 18.94 -4.57
N PHE A 121 7.47 17.77 -5.13
CA PHE A 121 7.52 17.53 -6.58
C PHE A 121 6.18 17.80 -7.28
N ARG A 122 5.05 17.61 -6.58
CA ARG A 122 3.70 17.91 -7.09
C ARG A 122 3.29 19.38 -6.91
N GLY A 123 4.14 20.24 -6.34
CA GLY A 123 3.85 21.64 -6.05
C GLY A 123 2.80 21.85 -4.95
N ARG A 124 2.65 20.89 -4.03
CA ARG A 124 1.59 20.85 -3.01
C ARG A 124 2.08 21.10 -1.58
N GLU A 125 3.39 21.03 -1.36
CA GLU A 125 3.98 21.30 -0.06
C GLU A 125 4.90 22.51 -0.18
N PRO A 126 4.55 23.66 0.41
CA PRO A 126 5.44 24.81 0.42
C PRO A 126 6.52 24.72 1.50
N LEU A 127 6.30 23.96 2.58
CA LEU A 127 7.20 23.93 3.73
C LEU A 127 8.37 22.96 3.55
N ASP A 128 9.48 23.28 4.21
CA ASP A 128 10.55 22.31 4.42
C ASP A 128 10.09 21.18 5.35
N PHE A 129 10.81 20.06 5.36
CA PHE A 129 10.33 18.81 5.94
C PHE A 129 9.93 18.91 7.41
N PHE A 130 10.76 19.51 8.27
CA PHE A 130 10.44 19.65 9.69
C PHE A 130 9.23 20.53 9.96
N ASP A 131 9.09 21.64 9.23
CA ASP A 131 7.93 22.51 9.40
C ASP A 131 6.67 21.83 8.86
N ALA A 132 6.77 21.08 7.76
CA ALA A 132 5.67 20.24 7.26
C ALA A 132 5.22 19.18 8.29
N VAL A 133 6.17 18.54 8.99
CA VAL A 133 5.90 17.55 10.04
C VAL A 133 5.27 18.20 11.28
N ARG A 134 5.73 19.41 11.68
CA ARG A 134 5.14 20.16 12.81
C ARG A 134 3.70 20.58 12.52
N GLU A 135 3.44 21.03 11.30
CA GLU A 135 2.11 21.47 10.85
C GLU A 135 1.15 20.31 10.55
N GLU A 136 1.64 19.07 10.47
CA GLU A 136 0.84 17.92 10.10
C GLU A 136 -0.43 17.79 10.94
N LYS A 137 -0.30 17.85 12.28
CA LYS A 137 -1.45 17.70 13.19
C LYS A 137 -2.53 18.74 12.91
N THR A 138 -2.14 19.99 12.69
CA THR A 138 -3.07 21.09 12.36
C THR A 138 -3.73 20.86 11.00
N ARG A 139 -2.96 20.41 10.00
CA ARG A 139 -3.45 20.20 8.63
C ARG A 139 -4.37 19.00 8.48
N ILE A 140 -4.22 17.98 9.32
CA ILE A 140 -5.11 16.81 9.30
C ILE A 140 -6.33 17.00 10.21
N ALA A 141 -6.26 17.86 11.22
CA ALA A 141 -7.35 18.10 12.15
C ALA A 141 -8.56 18.70 11.43
N GLY A 142 -9.71 18.00 11.47
CA GLY A 142 -10.96 18.45 10.85
C GLY A 142 -10.96 18.48 9.31
N ALA A 143 -9.87 18.06 8.67
CA ALA A 143 -9.77 18.01 7.21
C ALA A 143 -10.57 16.84 6.64
N ARG A 144 -11.04 16.95 5.39
CA ARG A 144 -11.67 15.81 4.71
C ARG A 144 -10.66 14.68 4.57
N PRO A 145 -11.07 13.40 4.50
CA PRO A 145 -10.14 12.28 4.38
C PRO A 145 -9.11 12.43 3.26
N THR A 146 -9.50 12.97 2.11
CA THR A 146 -8.61 13.21 0.97
C THR A 146 -7.53 14.27 1.25
N GLU A 147 -7.86 15.29 2.05
CA GLU A 147 -6.96 16.37 2.47
C GLU A 147 -6.05 15.89 3.60
N ALA A 148 -6.61 15.22 4.61
CA ALA A 148 -5.85 14.62 5.71
C ALA A 148 -4.79 13.62 5.17
N ARG A 149 -5.18 12.79 4.19
CA ARG A 149 -4.24 11.85 3.54
C ARG A 149 -3.10 12.53 2.79
N ARG A 150 -3.23 13.80 2.39
CA ARG A 150 -2.18 14.51 1.64
C ARG A 150 -0.99 14.87 2.53
N PHE A 151 -1.26 15.25 3.77
CA PHE A 151 -0.27 15.79 4.71
C PHE A 151 0.07 14.84 5.86
N ALA A 152 -0.56 13.65 5.93
CA ALA A 152 -0.19 12.62 6.89
C ALA A 152 1.23 12.05 6.59
N TYR A 153 2.28 12.77 6.98
CA TYR A 153 3.67 12.38 6.81
C TYR A 153 4.12 11.44 7.92
N ILE A 154 3.69 11.64 9.16
CA ILE A 154 4.00 10.84 10.33
C ILE A 154 2.87 9.85 10.63
N ASP A 155 1.63 10.32 10.63
CA ASP A 155 0.48 9.57 11.15
C ASP A 155 0.28 8.21 10.45
N ARG A 156 0.49 8.16 9.13
CA ARG A 156 0.43 6.90 8.36
C ARG A 156 1.67 6.00 8.46
N GLY A 157 2.70 6.45 9.17
CA GLY A 157 3.91 5.68 9.45
C GLY A 157 3.76 4.71 10.61
N PHE A 158 2.73 4.88 11.45
CA PHE A 158 2.41 3.96 12.55
C PHE A 158 1.71 2.71 11.99
N TYR A 159 2.48 1.72 11.55
CA TYR A 159 1.95 0.55 10.85
C TYR A 159 1.36 -0.48 11.80
N ALA A 160 1.82 -0.56 13.06
CA ALA A 160 1.35 -1.60 13.97
C ALA A 160 -0.17 -1.51 14.18
N ARG A 161 -0.69 -0.31 14.48
CA ARG A 161 -2.14 -0.09 14.63
C ARG A 161 -2.93 -0.35 13.35
N GLN A 162 -2.32 -0.12 12.19
CA GLN A 162 -2.96 -0.35 10.89
C GLN A 162 -3.05 -1.86 10.60
N LEU A 163 -2.00 -2.62 10.90
CA LEU A 163 -2.01 -4.08 10.79
C LEU A 163 -2.95 -4.72 11.81
N GLU A 164 -2.98 -4.25 13.06
CA GLU A 164 -3.94 -4.70 14.07
C GLU A 164 -5.38 -4.54 13.57
N ARG A 165 -5.68 -3.42 12.92
CA ARG A 165 -6.99 -3.22 12.30
C ARG A 165 -7.28 -4.22 11.19
N LEU A 166 -6.32 -4.52 10.31
CA LEU A 166 -6.50 -5.58 9.30
C LEU A 166 -6.77 -6.94 9.97
N PHE A 167 -6.00 -7.29 11.01
CA PHE A 167 -6.12 -8.58 11.70
C PHE A 167 -7.41 -8.74 12.52
N LYS A 168 -8.19 -7.68 12.75
CA LYS A 168 -9.55 -7.79 13.31
C LYS A 168 -10.54 -8.41 12.31
N PHE A 169 -10.30 -8.22 11.01
CA PHE A 169 -11.21 -8.65 9.94
C PHE A 169 -10.67 -9.85 9.15
N PHE A 170 -9.35 -9.92 8.98
CA PHE A 170 -8.70 -10.92 8.14
C PHE A 170 -7.79 -11.81 8.97
N PRO A 171 -7.88 -13.14 8.83
CA PRO A 171 -6.93 -14.06 9.43
C PRO A 171 -5.53 -13.84 8.83
N ARG A 172 -4.49 -14.25 9.55
CA ARG A 172 -3.08 -13.96 9.16
C ARG A 172 -2.73 -14.53 7.79
N GLU A 173 -3.33 -15.66 7.42
CA GLU A 173 -3.13 -16.35 6.15
C GLU A 173 -3.71 -15.58 4.96
N GLN A 174 -4.57 -14.58 5.20
CA GLN A 174 -5.09 -13.67 4.17
C GLN A 174 -4.30 -12.38 4.04
N VAL A 175 -3.29 -12.14 4.90
CA VAL A 175 -2.50 -10.89 4.87
C VAL A 175 -1.02 -11.21 4.75
N LYS A 176 -0.44 -10.94 3.58
CA LYS A 176 1.00 -11.03 3.38
C LYS A 176 1.63 -9.65 3.55
N VAL A 177 2.40 -9.50 4.62
CA VAL A 177 3.26 -8.33 4.83
C VAL A 177 4.63 -8.59 4.22
N VAL A 178 5.14 -7.63 3.46
CA VAL A 178 6.41 -7.69 2.72
C VAL A 178 7.27 -6.53 3.16
N LYS A 179 8.55 -6.80 3.45
CA LYS A 179 9.53 -5.78 3.80
C LYS A 179 10.10 -5.16 2.52
N PHE A 180 10.17 -3.84 2.46
CA PHE A 180 10.64 -3.10 1.28
C PHE A 180 12.06 -3.47 0.89
N GLU A 181 12.96 -3.60 1.87
CA GLU A 181 14.35 -3.96 1.67
C GLU A 181 14.47 -5.35 1.02
N GLU A 182 13.66 -6.33 1.43
CA GLU A 182 13.60 -7.65 0.79
C GLU A 182 13.10 -7.54 -0.66
N PHE A 183 12.01 -6.79 -0.88
CA PHE A 183 11.49 -6.58 -2.23
C PHE A 183 12.49 -5.89 -3.16
N LYS A 184 13.36 -5.03 -2.61
CA LYS A 184 14.40 -4.31 -3.34
C LYS A 184 15.62 -5.19 -3.62
N ASP A 185 16.11 -5.91 -2.61
CA ASP A 185 17.41 -6.57 -2.63
C ASP A 185 17.32 -8.06 -2.98
N LYS A 186 16.16 -8.70 -2.73
CA LYS A 186 15.84 -10.11 -3.02
C LYS A 186 14.57 -10.23 -3.89
N GLN A 187 14.51 -9.39 -4.93
CA GLN A 187 13.29 -9.17 -5.71
C GLN A 187 12.69 -10.45 -6.30
N ARG A 188 13.51 -11.38 -6.82
CA ARG A 188 13.02 -12.60 -7.45
C ARG A 188 12.35 -13.52 -6.44
N GLU A 189 12.98 -13.71 -5.29
CA GLU A 189 12.50 -14.53 -4.18
C GLU A 189 11.22 -13.92 -3.59
N THR A 190 11.21 -12.60 -3.36
CA THR A 190 10.04 -11.89 -2.84
C THR A 190 8.86 -11.98 -3.80
N LEU A 191 9.07 -11.78 -5.11
CA LEU A 191 8.01 -11.92 -6.11
C LEU A 191 7.47 -13.34 -6.18
N ALA A 192 8.33 -14.36 -6.18
CA ALA A 192 7.90 -15.76 -6.16
C ALA A 192 7.04 -16.08 -4.91
N SER A 193 7.43 -15.56 -3.74
CA SER A 193 6.66 -15.70 -2.50
C SER A 193 5.31 -14.98 -2.55
N ILE A 194 5.22 -13.82 -3.23
CA ILE A 194 3.97 -13.10 -3.45
C ILE A 194 3.05 -13.89 -4.39
N PHE A 195 3.55 -14.39 -5.51
CA PHE A 195 2.74 -15.20 -6.44
C PHE A 195 2.26 -16.50 -5.79
N SER A 196 3.13 -17.20 -5.08
CA SER A 196 2.74 -18.39 -4.32
C SER A 196 1.65 -18.09 -3.29
N PHE A 197 1.76 -16.98 -2.56
CA PHE A 197 0.70 -16.52 -1.66
C PHE A 197 -0.62 -16.25 -2.39
N LEU A 198 -0.59 -15.73 -3.62
CA LEU A 198 -1.78 -15.55 -4.45
C LEU A 198 -2.28 -16.86 -5.09
N GLY A 199 -1.55 -17.97 -4.94
CA GLY A 199 -1.89 -19.26 -5.56
C GLY A 199 -1.47 -19.38 -7.02
N LEU A 200 -0.43 -18.63 -7.42
CA LEU A 200 0.07 -18.55 -8.78
C LEU A 200 1.53 -19.03 -8.86
N GLU A 201 1.89 -19.53 -10.04
CA GLU A 201 3.27 -19.85 -10.40
C GLU A 201 4.13 -18.57 -10.48
N PRO A 202 5.45 -18.66 -10.26
CA PRO A 202 6.32 -17.50 -10.40
C PRO A 202 6.43 -17.05 -11.87
N LEU A 203 6.69 -15.75 -12.07
CA LEU A 203 7.05 -15.22 -13.38
C LEU A 203 8.29 -15.92 -13.94
N ARG A 204 8.17 -16.45 -15.17
CA ARG A 204 9.28 -17.11 -15.88
C ARG A 204 10.46 -16.17 -16.14
N SER A 205 10.18 -14.89 -16.38
CA SER A 205 11.19 -13.85 -16.57
C SER A 205 10.75 -12.55 -15.91
N VAL A 206 11.63 -11.97 -15.10
CA VAL A 206 11.44 -10.66 -14.49
C VAL A 206 12.39 -9.70 -15.19
N ARG A 207 11.87 -8.76 -16.00
CA ARG A 207 12.68 -7.63 -16.45
C ARG A 207 12.62 -6.56 -15.38
N SER A 208 13.77 -5.98 -15.04
CA SER A 208 13.84 -4.86 -14.12
C SER A 208 12.96 -3.71 -14.64
N LYS A 209 12.10 -3.19 -13.77
CA LYS A 209 11.39 -1.94 -14.04
C LYS A 209 12.33 -0.78 -13.70
N ASP A 210 12.40 0.21 -14.58
CA ASP A 210 13.00 1.49 -14.22
C ASP A 210 12.30 2.05 -12.98
N ARG A 211 13.11 2.45 -12.00
CA ARG A 211 12.60 2.99 -10.75
C ARG A 211 12.10 4.40 -11.05
N ASN A 212 10.79 4.62 -10.92
CA ASN A 212 10.24 5.98 -10.85
C ASN A 212 10.67 6.60 -9.51
N VAL A 213 11.89 7.15 -9.50
CA VAL A 213 12.45 7.88 -8.37
C VAL A 213 12.07 9.34 -8.56
N VAL A 214 11.27 9.88 -7.64
CA VAL A 214 11.07 11.33 -7.54
C VAL A 214 12.44 11.92 -7.16
N PRO A 215 13.02 12.84 -7.94
CA PRO A 215 14.28 13.47 -7.56
C PRO A 215 14.07 14.23 -6.24
N TYR A 216 14.98 14.05 -5.29
CA TYR A 216 14.94 14.76 -4.01
C TYR A 216 15.78 16.02 -4.14
N GLU A 217 15.23 17.16 -3.72
CA GLU A 217 15.96 18.44 -3.69
C GLU A 217 17.12 18.38 -2.69
N ARG A 218 16.96 17.60 -1.62
CA ARG A 218 17.97 17.38 -0.59
C ARG A 218 17.84 16.01 0.07
N VAL A 219 18.89 15.62 0.80
CA VAL A 219 18.84 14.50 1.73
C VAL A 219 18.22 14.93 3.07
N MET A 220 17.65 13.96 3.79
CA MET A 220 17.23 14.16 5.19
C MET A 220 18.47 14.41 6.04
N ASN A 221 18.43 15.43 6.90
CA ASN A 221 19.53 15.70 7.83
C ASN A 221 19.48 14.76 9.05
N TRP A 222 20.53 14.76 9.87
CA TRP A 222 20.62 13.86 11.02
C TRP A 222 19.58 14.14 12.10
N GLU A 223 19.31 15.41 12.39
CA GLU A 223 18.33 15.83 13.40
C GLU A 223 16.91 15.37 13.02
N GLU A 224 16.57 15.49 11.74
CA GLU A 224 15.33 14.97 11.15
C GLU A 224 15.20 13.47 11.34
N ARG A 225 16.27 12.73 11.02
CA ARG A 225 16.27 11.28 11.18
C ARG A 225 16.07 10.87 12.64
N VAL A 226 16.82 11.47 13.55
CA VAL A 226 16.74 11.19 14.99
C VAL A 226 15.36 11.50 15.54
N PHE A 227 14.80 12.66 15.18
CA PHE A 227 13.45 13.04 15.59
C PHE A 227 12.41 12.00 15.13
N LEU A 228 12.37 11.68 13.83
CA LEU A 228 11.38 10.74 13.32
C LEU A 228 11.60 9.32 13.86
N TYR A 229 12.84 8.87 14.04
CA TYR A 229 13.09 7.58 14.66
C TYR A 229 12.50 7.52 16.06
N ASN A 230 12.74 8.53 16.90
CA ASN A 230 12.18 8.57 18.25
C ASN A 230 10.65 8.56 18.24
N VAL A 231 10.01 9.20 17.25
CA VAL A 231 8.56 9.13 17.06
C VAL A 231 8.07 7.71 16.74
N PHE A 232 8.84 6.93 15.98
CA PHE A 232 8.43 5.59 15.53
C PHE A 232 9.02 4.43 16.33
N ALA A 233 9.94 4.67 17.26
CA ALA A 233 10.71 3.63 17.93
C ALA A 233 9.83 2.52 18.55
N GLU A 234 8.78 2.91 19.27
CA GLU A 234 7.83 1.97 19.87
C GLU A 234 7.03 1.18 18.83
N ASP A 235 6.59 1.83 17.74
CA ASP A 235 5.84 1.17 16.66
C ASP A 235 6.73 0.19 15.89
N ILE A 236 8.01 0.54 15.66
CA ILE A 236 9.00 -0.35 15.05
C ILE A 236 9.20 -1.59 15.92
N ALA A 237 9.41 -1.43 17.24
CA ALA A 237 9.57 -2.55 18.16
C ALA A 237 8.32 -3.45 18.19
N LYS A 238 7.13 -2.84 18.17
CA LYS A 238 5.86 -3.56 18.09
C LYS A 238 5.71 -4.35 16.79
N LEU A 239 6.18 -3.81 15.65
CA LEU A 239 6.20 -4.51 14.37
C LEU A 239 7.17 -5.70 14.36
N GLU A 240 8.36 -5.54 14.96
CA GLU A 240 9.32 -6.65 15.11
C GLU A 240 8.68 -7.82 15.85
N GLN A 241 8.01 -7.55 16.97
CA GLN A 241 7.29 -8.56 17.74
C GLN A 241 6.11 -9.16 16.95
N MET A 242 5.32 -8.32 16.29
CA MET A 242 4.09 -8.75 15.59
C MET A 242 4.35 -9.62 14.36
N LEU A 243 5.47 -9.36 13.66
CA LEU A 243 5.82 -9.97 12.38
C LEU A 243 7.01 -10.94 12.48
N GLY A 244 7.71 -10.99 13.62
CA GLY A 244 8.96 -11.75 13.76
C GLY A 244 10.07 -11.22 12.87
N TRP A 245 10.06 -9.91 12.60
CA TRP A 245 10.98 -9.26 11.67
C TRP A 245 12.22 -8.73 12.40
N ASP A 246 13.38 -8.76 11.71
CA ASP A 246 14.54 -7.95 12.08
C ASP A 246 14.44 -6.57 11.42
N CYS A 247 14.12 -5.54 12.21
CA CYS A 247 14.05 -4.15 11.75
C CYS A 247 15.27 -3.34 12.21
N SER A 248 16.42 -3.96 12.45
CA SER A 248 17.65 -3.26 12.86
C SER A 248 18.04 -2.15 11.87
N ALA A 249 17.87 -2.39 10.56
CA ALA A 249 18.10 -1.39 9.52
C ALA A 249 17.11 -0.20 9.54
N TRP A 250 16.07 -0.25 10.37
CA TRP A 250 15.11 0.85 10.54
C TRP A 250 15.43 1.73 11.74
N LYS A 251 16.39 1.31 12.59
CA LYS A 251 16.82 2.02 13.79
C LYS A 251 17.93 3.03 13.48
N LEU A 252 18.27 3.87 14.46
CA LEU A 252 19.40 4.81 14.38
C LEU A 252 20.74 4.10 14.38
#